data_AF-A0A916RML1-F1
#
_entry.id   AF-A0A916RML1-F1
#
_cell.length_a   1.000
_cell.length_b   1.000
_cell.length_c   1.000
_cell.angle_alpha   90.00
_cell.angle_beta   90.00
_cell.angle_gamma   90.00
#
_symmetry.space_group_name_H-M   'P 1'
#
loop_
_entity.id
_entity.type
_entity.pdbx_description
1 polymer ?
#
loop_
_entity_poly.entity_id
_entity_poly.type
_entity_poly.pdbx_seq_one_letter_code
_entity_poly.pdbx_strand_id
1 'polypeptide(L)' 'MQLRIANMTCDGCAGSVTKVIQSVDPSAKVTADPGTRNVEILSDLPSSLFAASLEQAGYPVTSAT' A
#
# COMPACT_ATOMS: atom_id res chain seq x y z
N MET A 1 -8.08 6.61 0.04
CA MET A 1 -6.86 7.21 -0.56
C MET A 1 -6.25 6.23 -1.56
N GLN A 2 -5.43 6.70 -2.49
CA GLN A 2 -4.77 5.84 -3.46
C GLN A 2 -3.25 6.03 -3.47
N LEU A 3 -2.51 4.92 -3.45
CA LEU A 3 -1.04 4.90 -3.53
C LEU A 3 -0.59 4.10 -4.75
N ARG A 4 0.49 4.53 -5.39
CA ARG A 4 1.12 3.80 -6.49
C ARG A 4 2.47 3.22 -6.07
N ILE A 5 2.61 1.90 -6.16
CA ILE A 5 3.80 1.17 -5.70
C ILE A 5 4.49 0.49 -6.88
N ALA A 6 5.60 1.06 -7.35
CA ALA A 6 6.26 0.58 -8.56
C ALA A 6 6.74 -0.88 -8.47
N ASN A 7 7.14 -1.35 -7.29
CA ASN A 7 7.68 -2.70 -7.10
C ASN A 7 6.61 -3.76 -6.75
N MET A 8 5.33 -3.43 -6.84
CA MET A 8 4.24 -4.39 -6.66
C MET A 8 3.90 -5.06 -7.99
N THR A 9 4.69 -6.06 -8.40
CA THR A 9 4.61 -6.67 -9.74
C THR A 9 4.03 -8.09 -9.80
N CYS A 10 3.60 -8.65 -8.66
CA CYS A 10 2.93 -9.95 -8.58
C CYS A 10 1.97 -10.01 -7.40
N ASP A 11 1.09 -11.01 -7.36
CA ASP A 11 0.12 -11.22 -6.27
C ASP A 11 0.80 -11.40 -4.91
N GLY A 12 2.00 -11.99 -4.87
CA GLY A 12 2.81 -12.08 -3.64
C GLY A 12 3.22 -10.73 -3.09
N CYS A 13 3.63 -9.79 -3.97
CA CYS A 13 3.92 -8.42 -3.58
C CYS A 13 2.67 -7.68 -3.10
N ALA A 14 1.51 -7.87 -3.75
CA ALA A 14 0.26 -7.30 -3.30
C ALA A 14 -0.15 -7.80 -1.91
N GLY A 15 0.05 -9.09 -1.63
CA GLY A 15 -0.15 -9.67 -0.30
C GLY A 15 0.76 -9.04 0.76
N SER A 16 2.04 -8.85 0.46
CA SER A 16 2.99 -8.19 1.36
C SER A 16 2.64 -6.72 1.61
N VAL A 17 2.31 -5.97 0.57
CA VAL A 17 1.84 -4.58 0.67
C VAL A 17 0.61 -4.48 1.58
N THR A 18 -0.36 -5.37 1.38
CA THR A 18 -1.58 -5.43 2.20
C THR A 18 -1.25 -5.66 3.68
N LYS A 19 -0.32 -6.59 3.97
CA LYS A 19 0.13 -6.84 5.35
C LYS A 19 0.82 -5.64 5.98
N VAL A 20 1.65 -4.90 5.23
CA VAL A 20 2.29 -3.68 5.73
C VAL A 20 1.25 -2.63 6.08
N ILE A 21 0.25 -2.43 5.21
CA ILE A 21 -0.85 -1.47 5.47
C ILE A 21 -1.65 -1.88 6.71
N GLN A 22 -2.00 -3.16 6.83
CA GLN A 22 -2.73 -3.69 7.98
C GLN A 22 -1.91 -3.71 9.27
N SER A 23 -0.58 -3.69 9.18
CA SER A 23 0.29 -3.50 10.34
C SER A 23 0.21 -2.06 10.90
N VAL A 24 -0.14 -1.08 10.06
CA VAL A 24 -0.34 0.32 10.47
C VAL A 24 -1.76 0.53 10.97
N ASP A 25 -2.74 0.01 10.22
CA ASP A 25 -4.16 0.01 10.59
C ASP A 25 -4.77 -1.37 10.37
N PRO A 26 -4.97 -2.17 11.43
CA PRO A 26 -5.58 -3.50 11.34
C PRO A 26 -7.00 -3.51 10.76
N SER A 27 -7.70 -2.37 10.77
CA SER A 27 -9.06 -2.22 10.24
C SER A 27 -9.10 -1.74 8.80
N ALA A 28 -7.96 -1.39 8.20
CA ALA A 28 -7.89 -0.88 6.85
C ALA A 28 -8.38 -1.91 5.82
N LYS A 29 -9.26 -1.46 4.92
CA LYS A 29 -9.61 -2.22 3.72
C LYS A 29 -8.64 -1.86 2.60
N VAL A 30 -8.03 -2.87 2.00
CA VAL A 30 -7.00 -2.70 0.99
C VAL A 30 -7.39 -3.44 -0.28
N THR A 31 -7.35 -2.72 -1.40
CA THR A 31 -7.47 -3.30 -2.74
C THR A 31 -6.16 -3.02 -3.47
N ALA A 32 -5.35 -4.06 -3.67
CA ALA A 32 -4.05 -3.96 -4.33
C ALA A 32 -4.11 -4.65 -5.70
N ASP A 33 -3.74 -3.93 -6.76
CA ASP A 33 -3.73 -4.43 -8.14
C ASP A 33 -2.31 -4.38 -8.71
N PRO A 34 -1.61 -5.54 -8.83
CA PRO A 34 -0.28 -5.61 -9.44
C PRO A 34 -0.23 -5.17 -10.90
N GLY A 35 -1.33 -5.32 -11.66
CA GLY A 35 -1.40 -4.97 -13.08
C GLY A 35 -1.31 -3.45 -13.29
N THR A 36 -2.01 -2.68 -12.46
CA THR A 36 -1.97 -1.21 -12.49
C THR A 36 -0.94 -0.60 -11.53
N ARG A 37 -0.41 -1.41 -10.60
CA ARG A 37 0.48 -0.99 -9.50
C ARG A 37 -0.18 0.00 -8.54
N ASN A 38 -1.51 -0.03 -8.48
CA ASN A 38 -2.31 0.83 -7.63
C ASN A 38 -2.77 0.08 -6.40
N VAL A 39 -2.83 0.81 -5.29
CA VAL A 39 -3.33 0.34 -4.01
C VAL A 39 -4.33 1.34 -3.50
N GLU A 40 -5.58 0.90 -3.37
CA GLU A 40 -6.63 1.66 -2.72
C GLU A 40 -6.70 1.28 -1.24
N ILE A 41 -6.71 2.29 -0.38
CA ILE A 41 -6.76 2.12 1.07
C ILE A 41 -7.94 2.92 1.61
N LEU A 42 -8.82 2.21 2.31
CA LEU A 42 -9.92 2.77 3.10
C LEU A 42 -9.53 2.68 4.58
N SER A 43 -9.18 3.83 5.14
CA SER A 43 -8.77 4.03 6.53
C SER A 43 -8.96 5.50 6.91
N ASP A 44 -9.16 5.78 8.20
CA ASP A 44 -9.20 7.13 8.76
C ASP A 44 -7.80 7.72 9.03
N LEU A 45 -6.75 6.91 8.93
CA LEU A 45 -5.37 7.36 9.10
C LEU A 45 -4.87 8.11 7.86
N PRO A 46 -3.93 9.05 8.03
CA PRO A 46 -3.35 9.79 6.91
C PRO A 46 -2.46 8.91 6.01
N SER A 47 -2.46 9.22 4.70
CA SER A 47 -1.68 8.50 3.68
C SER A 47 -0.17 8.46 3.93
N SER A 48 0.36 9.48 4.62
CA SER A 48 1.77 9.57 4.98
C SER A 48 2.24 8.46 5.92
N LEU A 49 1.39 7.96 6.81
CA LEU A 49 1.74 6.82 7.69
C LEU A 49 1.93 5.55 6.87
N PHE A 50 1.01 5.28 5.94
CA PHE A 50 1.12 4.12 5.05
C PHE A 50 2.32 4.25 4.12
N ALA A 51 2.55 5.42 3.53
CA ALA A 51 3.70 5.65 2.67
C ALA A 51 5.03 5.38 3.39
N ALA A 52 5.21 5.93 4.59
CA ALA A 52 6.42 5.72 5.38
C ALA A 52 6.65 4.25 5.75
N SER A 53 5.59 3.51 6.11
CA SER A 53 5.71 2.08 6.42
C SER A 53 5.97 1.23 5.18
N LEU A 54 5.36 1.55 4.05
CA LEU A 54 5.60 0.88 2.77
C LEU A 54 7.03 1.10 2.29
N GLU A 55 7.55 2.33 2.38
CA GLU A 55 8.94 2.64 2.04
C GLU A 55 9.94 1.85 2.90
N GLN A 56 9.71 1.78 4.22
CA GLN A 56 10.54 0.98 5.14
C GLN A 56 10.51 -0.52 4.82
N ALA A 57 9.39 -1.02 4.27
CA ALA A 57 9.22 -2.40 3.85
C ALA A 57 9.75 -2.67 2.41
N GLY A 58 10.37 -1.70 1.75
CA GLY A 58 10.91 -1.85 0.38
C GLY A 58 9.87 -1.67 -0.73
N TYR A 59 8.72 -1.08 -0.42
CA TYR A 59 7.63 -0.76 -1.34
C TYR A 59 7.52 0.76 -1.54
N PRO A 60 8.43 1.40 -2.29
CA PRO A 60 8.43 2.85 -2.44
C PRO A 60 7.15 3.35 -3.11
N VAL A 61 6.55 4.38 -2.51
CA VAL A 61 5.36 5.05 -3.04
C VAL A 61 5.79 6.10 -4.06
N THR A 62 5.38 5.91 -5.30
CA THR A 62 5.74 6.78 -6.44
C THR A 62 4.75 7.92 -6.65
N SER A 63 3.51 7.77 -6.18
CA SER A 63 2.49 8.81 -6.18
C SER A 63 1.48 8.48 -5.09
N ALA A 64 1.15 9.48 -4.28
CA ALA A 64 0.02 9.44 -3.34
C ALA A 64 -0.96 10.51 -3.81
N THR A 65 -2.21 10.12 -4.07
CA THR A 65 -3.27 11.04 -4.49
C THR A 65 -4.53 10.82 -3.65
#